data_AF-A0A9E5MTM9-F1
#
_entry.id   AF-A0A9E5MTM9-F1
#
_cell.length_a   1.000
_cell.length_b   1.000
_cell.length_c   1.000
_cell.angle_alpha   90.00
_cell.angle_beta   90.00
_cell.angle_gamma   90.00
#
_symmetry.space_group_name_H-M   'P 1'
#
loop_
_entity.id
_entity.type
_entity.pdbx_description
1 polymer ?
#
loop_
_entity_poly.entity_id
_entity_poly.type
_entity_poly.pdbx_seq_one_letter_code
_entity_poly.pdbx_strand_id
1 'polypeptide(L)'
;MKGMRAGIAEIRERTEDRVNFKLFSGGIQGNDEAVLRKIRIGQLHGAAFTPNLLSKEYADIILYNLPMVFNNESEVAYVRQ
;
A
#
# COMPACT_ATOMS: atom_id res chain seq x y z
N MET A 1 -11.06 1.04 2.75
CA MET A 1 -11.57 -0.18 2.07
C MET A 1 -12.40 0.08 0.82
N LYS A 2 -13.23 1.14 0.74
CA LYS A 2 -14.06 1.42 -0.46
C LYS A 2 -13.21 1.59 -1.73
N GLY A 3 -12.18 2.45 -1.70
CA GLY A 3 -11.27 2.66 -2.84
C GLY A 3 -10.55 1.39 -3.30
N MET A 4 -10.01 0.60 -2.37
CA MET A 4 -9.36 -0.68 -2.70
C MET A 4 -10.32 -1.68 -3.35
N ARG A 5 -11.57 -1.76 -2.89
CA ARG A 5 -12.59 -2.61 -3.53
C ARG A 5 -12.96 -2.12 -4.93
N ALA A 6 -13.03 -0.80 -5.12
CA ALA A 6 -13.30 -0.20 -6.42
C ALA A 6 -12.17 -0.53 -7.42
N GLY A 7 -10.90 -0.37 -7.01
CA GLY A 7 -9.75 -0.73 -7.86
C GLY A 7 -9.70 -2.23 -8.19
N ILE A 8 -10.07 -3.11 -7.25
CA ILE A 8 -10.17 -4.55 -7.52
C ILE A 8 -11.25 -4.85 -8.57
N ALA A 9 -12.41 -4.19 -8.47
CA ALA A 9 -13.48 -4.34 -9.45
C ALA A 9 -13.04 -3.87 -10.85
N GLU A 10 -12.37 -2.72 -10.92
CA GLU A 10 -11.82 -2.19 -12.17
C GLU A 10 -10.80 -3.15 -12.81
N ILE A 11 -9.86 -3.69 -12.03
CA ILE A 11 -8.87 -4.64 -12.55
C ILE A 11 -9.55 -5.91 -13.03
N ARG A 12 -10.53 -6.41 -12.28
CA ARG A 12 -11.29 -7.60 -12.65
C ARG A 12 -11.99 -7.42 -14.01
N GLU A 13 -12.65 -6.28 -14.20
CA GLU A 13 -13.29 -5.90 -15.47
C GLU A 13 -12.27 -5.81 -16.61
N ARG A 14 -11.19 -5.04 -16.43
CA ARG A 14 -10.16 -4.80 -17.46
C ARG A 14 -9.37 -6.06 -17.84
N THR A 15 -9.35 -7.06 -16.97
CA THR A 15 -8.61 -8.30 -17.20
C THR A 15 -9.51 -9.47 -17.60
N GLU A 16 -10.81 -9.25 -17.75
CA GLU A 16 -11.79 -10.30 -18.06
C GLU A 16 -11.69 -11.47 -17.04
N ASP A 17 -11.71 -11.13 -15.75
CA ASP A 17 -11.63 -12.08 -14.62
C ASP A 17 -10.33 -12.89 -14.51
N ARG A 18 -9.33 -12.65 -15.37
CA ARG A 18 -8.03 -13.36 -15.29
C ARG A 18 -7.21 -12.98 -14.05
N VAL A 19 -7.40 -11.76 -13.53
CA VAL A 19 -6.71 -11.28 -12.32
C VAL A 19 -7.73 -11.09 -11.19
N ASN A 20 -7.55 -11.84 -10.10
CA ASN A 20 -8.41 -11.80 -8.92
C ASN A 20 -7.62 -11.49 -7.65
N PHE A 21 -8.25 -10.79 -6.70
CA PHE A 21 -7.63 -10.39 -5.44
C PHE A 21 -8.32 -11.06 -4.24
N LYS A 22 -7.52 -11.66 -3.36
CA LYS A 22 -7.97 -12.10 -2.03
C LYS A 22 -7.40 -11.14 -0.99
N LEU A 23 -8.29 -10.46 -0.27
CA LEU A 23 -7.91 -9.49 0.75
C LEU A 23 -7.80 -10.15 2.12
N PHE A 24 -6.70 -9.86 2.82
CA PHE A 24 -6.46 -10.29 4.19
C PHE A 24 -6.43 -9.07 5.12
N SER A 25 -7.54 -8.76 5.77
CA SER A 25 -7.67 -7.62 6.70
C SER A 25 -7.45 -8.03 8.16
N GLY A 26 -7.25 -7.05 9.04
CA GLY A 26 -7.19 -7.28 10.49
C GLY A 26 -5.90 -7.92 10.99
N GLY A 27 -4.80 -7.79 10.24
CA GLY A 27 -3.49 -8.31 10.68
C GLY A 27 -3.37 -9.83 10.68
N ILE A 28 -4.31 -10.56 10.07
CA ILE A 28 -4.31 -12.04 10.03
C ILE A 28 -3.10 -12.64 9.32
N GLN A 29 -2.36 -11.85 8.54
CA GLN A 29 -1.10 -12.25 7.89
C GLN A 29 0.15 -11.88 8.69
N GLY A 30 0.00 -11.31 9.89
CA GLY A 30 1.08 -10.82 10.74
C GLY A 30 1.21 -9.30 10.71
N ASN A 31 2.26 -8.80 11.35
CA ASN A 31 2.64 -7.38 11.31
C ASN A 31 3.34 -7.02 9.99
N ASP A 32 3.60 -5.72 9.80
CA ASP A 32 4.18 -5.16 8.57
C ASP A 32 5.49 -5.86 8.14
N GLU A 33 6.41 -6.14 9.07
CA GLU A 33 7.66 -6.85 8.76
C GLU A 33 7.43 -8.31 8.33
N ALA A 34 6.52 -9.03 9.01
CA ALA A 34 6.18 -10.40 8.64
C ALA A 34 5.55 -10.45 7.25
N VAL A 35 4.67 -9.50 6.94
CA VAL A 35 4.02 -9.38 5.62
C VAL A 35 5.05 -9.04 4.53
N LEU A 36 5.98 -8.12 4.79
CA LEU A 36 7.05 -7.79 3.84
C LEU A 36 7.93 -9.01 3.54
N ARG A 37 8.29 -9.79 4.57
CA ARG A 37 9.03 -11.04 4.38
C ARG A 37 8.25 -12.05 3.53
N LYS A 38 6.94 -12.18 3.77
CA LYS A 38 6.05 -13.05 2.98
C LYS A 38 5.97 -12.61 1.51
N ILE A 39 6.02 -11.31 1.23
CA ILE A 39 6.09 -10.80 -0.15
C ILE A 39 7.44 -11.14 -0.78
N ARG A 40 8.56 -10.93 -0.06
CA ARG A 40 9.91 -11.25 -0.56
C ARG A 40 10.07 -12.71 -0.97
N ILE A 41 9.39 -13.65 -0.28
CA ILE A 41 9.42 -15.08 -0.61
C ILE A 41 8.29 -15.53 -1.55
N GLY A 42 7.47 -14.61 -2.06
CA GLY A 42 6.38 -14.91 -3.00
C GLY A 42 5.12 -15.52 -2.39
N GLN A 43 4.98 -15.55 -1.05
CA GLN A 43 3.77 -16.03 -0.39
C GLN A 43 2.60 -15.03 -0.49
N LEU A 44 2.91 -13.73 -0.60
CA LEU A 44 1.94 -12.66 -0.80
C LEU A 44 2.38 -11.78 -1.98
N HIS A 45 1.42 -11.25 -2.73
CA HIS A 45 1.72 -10.40 -3.90
C HIS A 45 1.77 -8.90 -3.56
N GLY A 46 1.20 -8.50 -2.42
CA GLY A 46 1.17 -7.10 -2.01
C GLY A 46 0.47 -6.93 -0.67
N ALA A 47 0.61 -5.73 -0.11
CA ALA A 47 -0.06 -5.31 1.11
C ALA A 47 -0.16 -3.78 1.17
N ALA A 48 -1.06 -3.28 2.00
CA ALA A 48 -1.09 -1.87 2.36
C ALA A 48 -0.16 -1.65 3.56
N PHE A 49 0.80 -0.74 3.41
CA PHE A 49 1.83 -0.50 4.41
C PHE A 49 1.79 0.92 4.93
N THR A 50 2.25 1.09 6.17
CA THR A 50 2.61 2.40 6.69
C THR A 50 3.96 2.84 6.09
N PRO A 51 4.22 4.15 5.90
CA PRO A 51 5.50 4.61 5.37
C PRO A 51 6.70 4.18 6.23
N ASN A 52 6.51 3.99 7.55
CA ASN A 52 7.55 3.52 8.47
C ASN A 52 8.23 2.23 7.99
N LEU A 53 7.48 1.30 7.40
CA LEU A 53 8.02 0.02 6.96
C LEU A 53 9.12 0.19 5.89
N LEU A 54 9.02 1.22 5.06
CA LEU A 54 9.93 1.47 3.95
C LEU A 54 11.07 2.43 4.32
N SER A 55 11.04 3.04 5.51
CA SER A 55 12.02 4.04 5.95
C SER A 55 13.48 3.56 5.93
N LYS A 56 13.73 2.26 6.11
CA LYS A 56 15.07 1.66 6.04
C LYS A 56 15.67 1.68 4.63
N GLU A 57 14.82 1.53 3.62
CA GLU A 57 15.23 1.48 2.21
C GLU A 57 15.11 2.86 1.54
N TYR A 58 14.15 3.67 1.98
CA TYR A 58 13.89 5.02 1.46
C TYR A 58 13.51 5.97 2.60
N ALA A 59 14.51 6.67 3.14
CA ALA A 59 14.35 7.51 4.32
C ALA A 59 13.37 8.68 4.10
N ASP A 60 13.36 9.25 2.89
CA ASP A 60 12.52 10.41 2.55
C ASP A 60 11.02 10.11 2.63
N ILE A 61 10.62 8.83 2.65
CA ILE A 61 9.22 8.43 2.85
C ILE A 61 8.66 8.86 4.21
N ILE A 62 9.54 9.12 5.19
CA ILE A 62 9.16 9.61 6.52
C ILE A 62 8.45 10.96 6.42
N LEU A 63 8.71 11.75 5.37
CA LEU A 63 8.05 13.03 5.11
C LEU A 63 6.51 12.91 5.21
N TYR A 64 5.93 11.80 4.74
CA TYR A 64 4.48 11.57 4.76
C TYR A 64 3.91 11.23 6.15
N ASN A 65 4.75 10.98 7.14
CA ASN A 65 4.34 10.75 8.53
C ASN A 65 4.52 11.97 9.42
N LEU A 66 5.21 13.02 8.96
CA LEU A 66 5.47 14.20 9.76
C LEU A 66 4.17 15.02 9.90
N PRO A 67 3.76 15.38 11.13
CA PRO A 67 2.55 16.15 11.34
C PRO A 67 2.71 17.57 10.79
N MET A 68 1.63 18.09 10.19
CA MET A 68 1.52 19.49 9.71
C MET A 68 2.53 19.90 8.62
N VAL A 69 3.12 18.95 7.89
CA VAL A 69 3.97 19.26 6.72
C VAL A 69 3.15 19.66 5.50
N PHE A 70 1.95 19.09 5.35
CA PHE A 70 1.06 19.35 4.23
C PHE A 70 -0.32 19.76 4.73
N ASN A 71 -0.92 20.76 4.08
CA ASN A 71 -2.27 21.25 4.37
C ASN A 71 -3.34 20.52 3.55
N ASN A 72 -2.97 19.98 2.39
CA ASN A 72 -3.90 19.33 1.47
C ASN A 72 -3.17 18.36 0.53
N GLU A 73 -3.93 17.49 -0.16
CA GLU A 73 -3.39 16.50 -1.09
C GLU A 73 -2.68 17.12 -2.31
N SER A 74 -3.02 18.34 -2.71
CA SER A 74 -2.37 19.03 -3.84
C SER A 74 -0.92 19.40 -3.54
N GLU A 75 -0.62 19.81 -2.31
CA GLU A 75 0.76 20.05 -1.86
C GLU A 75 1.59 18.76 -1.87
N VAL A 76 0.98 17.65 -1.42
CA VAL A 76 1.62 16.33 -1.49
C VAL A 76 1.94 15.94 -2.94
N ALA A 77 1.02 16.20 -3.87
CA ALA A 77 1.20 15.92 -5.29
C ALA A 77 2.29 16.80 -5.94
N TYR A 78 2.37 18.08 -5.55
CA TYR A 78 3.41 18.99 -6.04
C TYR A 78 4.82 18.53 -5.66
N VAL A 79 5.03 18.08 -4.42
CA VAL A 79 6.35 17.62 -3.93
C VAL A 79 6.76 16.25 -4.51
N ARG A 80 5.83 15.50 -5.09
CA ARG A 80 6.11 14.21 -5.76
C ARG A 80 6.56 14.34 -7.21
N GLN A 81 6.42 15.52 -7.82
CA GLN A 81 6.87 15.83 -9.19
C GLN A 81 8.36 16.14 -9.19
#